data_AF-A0A7C9JAG5-F1
#
_entry.id   AF-A0A7C9JAG5-F1
#
_cell.length_a   1.000
_cell.length_b   1.000
_cell.length_c   1.000
_cell.angle_alpha   90.00
_cell.angle_beta   90.00
_cell.angle_gamma   90.00
#
_symmetry.space_group_name_H-M   'P 1'
#
loop_
_entity.id
_entity.type
_entity.pdbx_description
1 polymer ?
#
loop_
_entity_poly.entity_id
_entity_poly.type
_entity_poly.pdbx_seq_one_letter_code
_entity_poly.pdbx_strand_id
1 'polypeptide(L)'
;MNLVIDGQRLRAWVKIALLLFYFFVFGNWVILLTSPDEGRNASAVLNMVKTWDLLVPYYNCQPRFEKPPMLYWVAFLSSQVLGLNEFSLRLVSGLSAVGLLLSFYQLVKKHLNEELARKSFLILLTFPHLWVEGRAFVPEMLNTFFMVFALYSFLSERYAVGWLILALAFLTKGPVGVFLTTAVYILWKRDLKFVNLKGILLFLILGSSWYLYMLYHFGYQYFFKFFLYENLMRFTGEMKLHVYPFYYYIVIIILTTLFYLPSYIKLFKNIKFFDKELLPYLLWFVFVLTFYTLSKNKLHHYIIYAYPPLALILAKYTPERYIKYVLTISLFLLSLFMIYLYSFEKERFTPLAISIVKSYNGSVSFYKGENSAIVFYTERCIPIFHDPDKIPPGLVITKKEHTDKIPHCQPLLVAKDFERTFALLECYGK
;
A
#
# COMPACT_ATOMS: atom_id res chain seq x y z
N MET A 1 13.37 36.44 -21.83
CA MET A 1 13.41 36.40 -20.35
C MET A 1 14.18 35.14 -19.96
N ASN A 2 15.50 35.25 -19.82
CA ASN A 2 16.37 34.11 -19.56
C ASN A 2 16.18 33.63 -18.11
N LEU A 3 15.57 32.46 -17.96
CA LEU A 3 15.53 31.70 -16.72
C LEU A 3 16.95 31.21 -16.42
N VAL A 4 17.80 32.10 -15.88
CA VAL A 4 19.01 31.68 -15.18
C VAL A 4 18.53 30.99 -13.91
N ILE A 5 18.31 29.68 -14.00
CA ILE A 5 18.05 28.86 -12.83
C ILE A 5 19.30 28.97 -11.96
N ASP A 6 19.17 29.64 -10.82
CA ASP A 6 20.20 29.73 -9.79
C ASP A 6 20.78 28.33 -9.53
N GLY A 7 22.07 28.15 -9.84
CA GLY A 7 22.74 26.86 -9.76
C GLY A 7 22.68 26.23 -8.36
N GLN A 8 22.52 27.02 -7.30
CA GLN A 8 22.31 26.50 -5.96
C GLN A 8 20.93 25.86 -5.78
N ARG A 9 19.88 26.49 -6.31
CA ARG A 9 18.52 25.94 -6.29
C ARG A 9 18.43 24.65 -7.09
N LEU A 10 19.04 24.60 -8.29
CA LEU A 10 19.07 23.39 -9.10
C LEU A 10 19.73 22.22 -8.34
N ARG A 11 20.89 22.46 -7.70
CA ARG A 11 21.58 21.45 -6.88
C ARG A 11 20.71 20.95 -5.73
N ALA A 12 19.92 21.81 -5.09
CA ALA A 12 19.01 21.40 -4.03
C ALA A 12 17.88 20.49 -4.54
N TRP A 13 17.25 20.86 -5.66
CA TRP A 13 16.21 20.04 -6.29
C TRP A 13 16.72 18.67 -6.73
N VAL A 14 17.91 18.62 -7.35
CA VAL A 14 18.54 17.35 -7.74
C VAL A 14 18.79 16.47 -6.51
N LYS A 15 19.30 17.03 -5.41
CA LYS A 15 19.50 16.25 -4.17
C LYS A 15 18.20 15.68 -3.62
N ILE A 16 17.12 16.47 -3.59
CA ILE A 16 15.81 16.01 -3.12
C ILE A 16 15.26 14.93 -4.04
N ALA A 17 15.36 15.10 -5.36
CA ALA A 17 14.92 14.10 -6.33
C ALA A 17 15.68 12.78 -6.17
N LEU A 18 17.01 12.83 -5.99
CA LEU A 18 17.84 11.64 -5.75
C LEU A 18 17.47 10.94 -4.44
N LEU A 19 17.21 11.69 -3.37
CA LEU A 19 16.76 11.11 -2.10
C LEU A 19 15.40 10.42 -2.25
N LEU A 20 14.43 11.08 -2.89
CA LEU A 20 13.10 10.51 -3.12
C LEU A 20 13.16 9.25 -4.00
N PHE A 21 13.95 9.29 -5.08
CA PHE A 21 14.20 8.13 -5.92
C PHE A 21 14.82 6.99 -5.12
N TYR A 22 15.87 7.27 -4.36
CA TYR A 22 16.56 6.27 -3.54
C TYR A 22 15.62 5.62 -2.51
N PHE A 23 14.84 6.43 -1.78
CA PHE A 23 13.99 5.91 -0.71
C PHE A 23 12.73 5.20 -1.20
N PHE A 24 12.18 5.50 -2.38
CA PHE A 24 10.88 4.99 -2.80
C PHE A 24 10.82 4.30 -4.17
N VAL A 25 11.85 4.41 -5.02
CA VAL A 25 11.82 3.84 -6.38
C VAL A 25 13.01 2.90 -6.64
N PHE A 26 14.19 3.25 -6.14
CA PHE A 26 15.39 2.42 -6.29
C PHE A 26 15.17 1.04 -5.66
N GLY A 27 15.50 -0.01 -6.40
CA GLY A 27 15.37 -1.39 -5.94
C GLY A 27 14.00 -2.03 -6.18
N ASN A 28 13.05 -1.37 -6.86
CA ASN A 28 11.75 -1.96 -7.18
C ASN A 28 11.85 -3.28 -8.00
N TRP A 29 12.96 -3.49 -8.70
CA TRP A 29 13.26 -4.68 -9.52
C TRP A 29 13.98 -5.80 -8.76
N VAL A 30 14.36 -5.59 -7.49
CA VAL A 30 15.30 -6.49 -6.79
C VAL A 30 14.71 -7.86 -6.49
N ILE A 31 13.41 -7.93 -6.22
CA ILE A 31 12.70 -9.16 -5.87
C ILE A 31 11.42 -9.28 -6.68
N LEU A 32 10.98 -10.50 -6.99
CA LEU A 32 9.68 -10.74 -7.60
C LEU A 32 8.54 -10.35 -6.65
N LEU A 33 7.29 -10.45 -7.09
CA LEU A 33 6.12 -10.14 -6.26
C LEU A 33 6.10 -11.01 -5.00
N THR A 34 5.80 -10.38 -3.86
CA THR A 34 6.04 -10.96 -2.53
C THR A 34 4.76 -11.35 -1.80
N SER A 35 3.78 -10.46 -1.77
CA SER A 35 2.55 -10.65 -1.00
C SER A 35 1.43 -11.25 -1.85
N PRO A 36 0.44 -11.91 -1.21
CA PRO A 36 -0.79 -12.31 -1.88
C PRO A 36 -1.50 -11.14 -2.57
N ASP A 37 -1.37 -9.92 -2.05
CA ASP A 37 -2.02 -8.76 -2.64
C ASP A 37 -1.26 -8.26 -3.88
N GLU A 38 0.07 -8.27 -3.87
CA GLU A 38 0.87 -7.92 -5.04
C GLU A 38 0.56 -8.83 -6.23
N GLY A 39 0.58 -10.16 -6.05
CA GLY A 39 0.32 -11.10 -7.14
C GLY A 39 -1.11 -11.02 -7.68
N ARG A 40 -2.12 -10.83 -6.80
CA ARG A 40 -3.52 -10.61 -7.22
C ARG A 40 -3.69 -9.29 -7.98
N ASN A 41 -3.09 -8.21 -7.49
CA ASN A 41 -3.16 -6.91 -8.14
C ASN A 41 -2.43 -6.94 -9.50
N ALA A 42 -1.25 -7.56 -9.56
CA ALA A 42 -0.50 -7.70 -10.80
C ALA A 42 -1.23 -8.56 -11.83
N SER A 43 -1.92 -9.62 -11.39
CA SER A 43 -2.77 -10.45 -12.27
C SER A 43 -3.90 -9.64 -12.92
N ALA A 44 -4.50 -8.69 -12.18
CA ALA A 44 -5.50 -7.80 -12.75
C ALA A 44 -4.91 -6.92 -13.85
N VAL A 45 -3.70 -6.36 -13.63
CA VAL A 45 -2.99 -5.57 -14.66
C VAL A 45 -2.57 -6.45 -15.85
N LEU A 46 -2.10 -7.68 -15.61
CA LEU A 46 -1.77 -8.63 -16.67
C LEU A 46 -2.98 -8.89 -17.57
N ASN A 47 -4.16 -9.08 -16.97
CA ASN A 47 -5.39 -9.26 -17.74
C ASN A 47 -5.68 -8.02 -18.59
N MET A 48 -5.64 -6.81 -18.00
CA MET A 48 -5.82 -5.54 -18.73
C MET A 48 -4.86 -5.40 -19.91
N VAL A 49 -3.58 -5.77 -19.73
CA VAL A 49 -2.56 -5.74 -20.80
C VAL A 49 -2.88 -6.74 -21.92
N LYS A 50 -3.40 -7.91 -21.59
CA LYS A 50 -3.72 -8.97 -22.57
C LYS A 50 -5.02 -8.72 -23.33
N THR A 51 -6.04 -8.21 -22.64
CA THR A 51 -7.42 -8.15 -23.16
C THR A 51 -7.86 -6.75 -23.56
N TRP A 52 -7.16 -5.70 -23.08
CA TRP A 52 -7.60 -4.31 -23.14
C TRP A 52 -8.94 -4.02 -22.42
N ASP A 53 -9.48 -4.98 -21.65
CA ASP A 53 -10.59 -4.74 -20.74
C ASP A 53 -10.06 -4.05 -19.48
N LEU A 54 -10.30 -2.74 -19.37
CA LEU A 54 -9.91 -1.92 -18.24
C LEU A 54 -10.97 -1.84 -17.14
N LEU A 55 -12.16 -2.40 -17.36
CA LEU A 55 -13.30 -2.22 -16.47
C LEU A 55 -13.45 -3.37 -15.49
N VAL A 56 -13.30 -4.62 -15.93
CA VAL A 56 -13.46 -5.79 -15.04
C VAL A 56 -12.09 -6.32 -14.63
N PRO A 57 -11.65 -6.15 -13.38
CA PRO A 57 -10.42 -6.76 -12.91
C PRO A 57 -10.58 -8.27 -12.75
N TYR A 58 -9.58 -9.05 -13.16
CA TYR A 58 -9.55 -10.51 -13.01
C TYR A 58 -8.38 -10.96 -12.12
N TYR A 59 -8.61 -12.02 -11.35
CA TYR A 59 -7.55 -12.80 -10.70
C TYR A 59 -7.89 -14.27 -10.83
N ASN A 60 -6.88 -15.09 -11.17
CA ASN A 60 -7.04 -16.53 -11.27
C ASN A 60 -8.24 -16.95 -12.13
N CYS A 61 -8.42 -16.25 -13.26
CA CYS A 61 -9.46 -16.47 -14.26
C CYS A 61 -10.90 -16.25 -13.76
N GLN A 62 -11.06 -15.51 -12.67
CA GLN A 62 -12.35 -15.10 -12.13
C GLN A 62 -12.41 -13.57 -11.95
N PRO A 63 -13.60 -12.95 -12.07
CA PRO A 63 -13.77 -11.54 -11.72
C PRO A 63 -13.36 -11.27 -10.26
N ARG A 64 -12.59 -10.21 -10.06
CA ARG A 64 -12.04 -9.79 -8.77
C ARG A 64 -12.85 -8.63 -8.21
N PHE A 65 -13.72 -8.89 -7.24
CA PHE A 65 -14.59 -7.84 -6.69
C PHE A 65 -14.02 -7.13 -5.47
N GLU A 66 -12.80 -7.46 -5.02
CA GLU A 66 -12.29 -6.99 -3.73
C GLU A 66 -11.77 -5.55 -3.72
N LYS A 67 -11.35 -5.02 -4.87
CA LYS A 67 -10.70 -3.71 -4.98
C LYS A 67 -11.15 -2.93 -6.21
N PRO A 68 -11.28 -1.60 -6.12
CA PRO A 68 -11.60 -0.76 -7.26
C PRO A 68 -10.35 -0.50 -8.13
N PRO A 69 -10.51 0.10 -9.33
CA PRO A 69 -9.59 -0.10 -10.43
C PRO A 69 -8.44 0.90 -10.51
N MET A 70 -8.41 1.97 -9.69
CA MET A 70 -7.45 3.07 -9.87
C MET A 70 -6.00 2.61 -9.78
N LEU A 71 -5.67 1.71 -8.84
CA LEU A 71 -4.32 1.14 -8.77
C LEU A 71 -3.95 0.42 -10.09
N TYR A 72 -4.89 -0.32 -10.66
CA TYR A 72 -4.70 -1.10 -11.87
C TYR A 72 -4.57 -0.21 -13.11
N TRP A 73 -5.38 0.85 -13.20
CA TRP A 73 -5.29 1.82 -14.30
C TRP A 73 -3.95 2.55 -14.33
N VAL A 74 -3.48 3.05 -13.19
CA VAL A 74 -2.18 3.73 -13.13
C VAL A 74 -1.04 2.75 -13.43
N ALA A 75 -1.14 1.51 -12.95
CA ALA A 75 -0.15 0.48 -13.23
C ALA A 75 -0.16 0.01 -14.69
N PHE A 76 -1.33 -0.07 -15.31
CA PHE A 76 -1.49 -0.36 -16.73
C PHE A 76 -0.81 0.73 -17.58
N LEU A 77 -1.05 2.00 -17.28
CA LEU A 77 -0.37 3.10 -17.98
C LEU A 77 1.15 3.03 -17.80
N SER A 78 1.62 2.72 -16.59
CA SER A 78 3.05 2.52 -16.31
C SER A 78 3.63 1.34 -17.13
N SER A 79 2.89 0.23 -17.23
CA SER A 79 3.35 -0.95 -17.98
C SER A 79 3.35 -0.76 -19.49
N GLN A 80 2.49 0.10 -20.04
CA GLN A 80 2.53 0.45 -21.47
C GLN A 80 3.83 1.16 -21.86
N VAL A 81 4.43 1.92 -20.94
CA VAL A 81 5.66 2.70 -21.20
C VAL A 81 6.92 1.91 -20.85
N LEU A 82 6.88 1.16 -19.74
CA LEU A 82 8.07 0.53 -19.15
C LEU A 82 8.08 -1.01 -19.28
N GLY A 83 7.09 -1.57 -19.95
CA GLY A 83 6.81 -3.01 -19.95
C GLY A 83 6.16 -3.47 -18.65
N LEU A 84 5.49 -4.62 -18.67
CA LEU A 84 4.90 -5.22 -17.48
C LEU A 84 5.96 -5.96 -16.66
N ASN A 85 6.42 -5.35 -15.57
CA ASN A 85 7.41 -5.92 -14.65
C ASN A 85 7.24 -5.34 -13.23
N GLU A 86 8.05 -5.81 -12.29
CA GLU A 86 8.01 -5.38 -10.89
C GLU A 86 8.24 -3.87 -10.75
N PHE A 87 9.16 -3.33 -11.56
CA PHE A 87 9.48 -1.91 -11.54
C PHE A 87 8.27 -1.07 -11.96
N SER A 88 7.64 -1.36 -13.09
CA SER A 88 6.50 -0.60 -13.60
C SER A 88 5.31 -0.63 -12.63
N LEU A 89 5.04 -1.77 -12.01
CA LEU A 89 3.95 -1.95 -11.06
C LEU A 89 4.22 -1.17 -9.76
N ARG A 90 5.41 -1.35 -9.17
CA ARG A 90 5.77 -0.70 -7.89
C ARG A 90 6.09 0.79 -8.04
N LEU A 91 6.37 1.26 -9.26
CA LEU A 91 6.55 2.69 -9.54
C LEU A 91 5.32 3.50 -9.12
N VAL A 92 4.11 2.92 -9.21
CA VAL A 92 2.87 3.55 -8.75
C VAL A 92 2.94 3.91 -7.27
N SER A 93 3.35 2.95 -6.42
CA SER A 93 3.50 3.17 -4.98
C SER A 93 4.65 4.12 -4.67
N GLY A 94 5.78 3.99 -5.37
CA GLY A 94 6.94 4.87 -5.20
C GLY A 94 6.61 6.33 -5.48
N LEU A 95 5.96 6.61 -6.62
CA LEU A 95 5.50 7.95 -6.98
C LEU A 95 4.40 8.47 -6.05
N SER A 96 3.55 7.58 -5.54
CA SER A 96 2.54 7.95 -4.55
C SER A 96 3.18 8.37 -3.22
N ALA A 97 4.24 7.70 -2.78
CA ALA A 97 5.00 8.11 -1.60
C ALA A 97 5.63 9.50 -1.80
N VAL A 98 6.18 9.75 -2.99
CA VAL A 98 6.68 11.09 -3.36
C VAL A 98 5.57 12.13 -3.29
N GLY A 99 4.43 11.87 -3.94
CA GLY A 99 3.28 12.77 -3.95
C GLY A 99 2.74 13.04 -2.54
N LEU A 100 2.71 12.03 -1.68
CA LEU A 100 2.32 12.11 -0.27
C LEU A 100 3.24 13.08 0.49
N LEU A 101 4.56 12.88 0.42
CA LEU A 101 5.53 13.71 1.14
C LEU A 101 5.51 15.17 0.65
N LEU A 102 5.41 15.38 -0.66
CA LEU A 102 5.35 16.72 -1.25
C LEU A 102 4.05 17.45 -0.87
N SER A 103 2.91 16.75 -0.94
CA SER A 103 1.60 17.34 -0.55
C SER A 103 1.58 17.70 0.93
N PHE A 104 2.15 16.84 1.78
CA PHE A 104 2.24 17.11 3.21
C PHE A 104 3.22 18.25 3.51
N TYR A 105 4.37 18.32 2.84
CA TYR A 105 5.30 19.43 2.95
C TYR A 105 4.61 20.77 2.65
N GLN A 106 3.82 20.84 1.57
CA GLN A 106 3.07 22.06 1.22
C GLN A 106 1.99 22.40 2.25
N LEU A 107 1.31 21.38 2.79
CA LEU A 107 0.32 21.55 3.84
C LEU A 107 0.95 22.17 5.10
N VAL A 108 2.08 21.62 5.57
CA VAL A 108 2.79 22.14 6.75
C VAL A 108 3.38 23.52 6.49
N LYS A 109 4.03 23.73 5.33
CA LYS A 109 4.64 25.02 4.98
C LYS A 109 3.61 26.15 4.97
N LYS A 110 2.39 25.87 4.51
CA LYS A 110 1.30 26.84 4.42
C LYS A 110 0.69 27.18 5.79
N HIS A 111 0.55 26.21 6.69
CA HIS A 111 -0.20 26.39 7.95
C HIS A 111 0.69 26.66 9.15
N LEU A 112 1.98 26.33 9.05
CA LEU A 112 2.98 26.55 10.11
C LEU A 112 4.15 27.33 9.50
N ASN A 113 5.25 26.64 9.19
CA ASN A 113 6.45 27.26 8.62
C ASN A 113 7.27 26.26 7.80
N GLU A 114 8.20 26.79 7.01
CA GLU A 114 9.07 26.01 6.14
C GLU A 114 10.05 25.12 6.89
N GLU A 115 10.49 25.52 8.10
CA GLU A 115 11.41 24.72 8.90
C GLU A 115 10.77 23.40 9.34
N LEU A 116 9.56 23.45 9.92
CA LEU A 116 8.79 22.28 10.31
C LEU A 116 8.37 21.45 9.11
N ALA A 117 8.04 22.07 7.98
CA ALA A 117 7.76 21.36 6.74
C ALA A 117 8.96 20.53 6.28
N ARG A 118 10.15 21.12 6.26
CA ARG A 118 11.39 20.44 5.89
C ARG A 118 11.76 19.33 6.88
N LYS A 119 11.67 19.59 8.19
CA LYS A 119 11.96 18.57 9.22
C LYS A 119 11.00 17.39 9.13
N SER A 120 9.70 17.64 9.03
CA SER A 120 8.68 16.58 8.92
C SER A 120 8.81 15.77 7.63
N PHE A 121 9.15 16.41 6.50
CA PHE A 121 9.49 15.74 5.24
C PHE A 121 10.66 14.76 5.41
N LEU A 122 11.77 15.21 6.03
CA LEU A 122 12.93 14.36 6.26
C LEU A 122 12.65 13.22 7.26
N ILE A 123 11.80 13.45 8.26
CA ILE A 123 11.38 12.41 9.20
C ILE A 123 10.47 11.37 8.52
N LEU A 124 9.52 11.79 7.68
CA LEU A 124 8.72 10.84 6.88
C LEU A 124 9.61 10.00 5.96
N LEU A 125 10.58 10.63 5.32
CA LEU A 125 11.51 9.95 4.43
C LEU A 125 12.26 8.80 5.11
N THR A 126 12.49 8.89 6.43
CA THR A 126 13.25 7.90 7.21
C THR A 126 12.37 6.89 7.95
N PHE A 127 11.05 6.88 7.74
CA PHE A 127 10.15 5.87 8.30
C PHE A 127 10.31 4.54 7.54
N PRO A 128 10.87 3.47 8.15
CA PRO A 128 11.17 2.23 7.42
C PRO A 128 9.95 1.57 6.79
N HIS A 129 8.78 1.70 7.42
CA HIS A 129 7.54 1.19 6.87
C HIS A 129 7.14 1.89 5.56
N LEU A 130 7.45 3.18 5.37
CA LEU A 130 7.24 3.84 4.08
C LEU A 130 8.21 3.36 3.00
N TRP A 131 9.39 2.83 3.36
CA TRP A 131 10.32 2.22 2.40
C TRP A 131 9.76 0.91 1.85
N VAL A 132 9.10 0.12 2.71
CA VAL A 132 8.41 -1.11 2.32
C VAL A 132 7.17 -0.80 1.48
N GLU A 133 6.31 0.08 1.98
CA GLU A 133 5.03 0.41 1.31
C GLU A 133 5.21 1.21 0.02
N GLY A 134 6.30 1.98 -0.11
CA GLY A 134 6.69 2.60 -1.38
C GLY A 134 7.10 1.59 -2.46
N ARG A 135 7.40 0.34 -2.07
CA ARG A 135 7.80 -0.76 -2.96
C ARG A 135 6.82 -1.92 -2.99
N ALA A 136 5.65 -1.78 -2.37
CA ALA A 136 4.61 -2.79 -2.42
C ALA A 136 3.57 -2.38 -3.47
N PHE A 137 3.25 -3.26 -4.42
CA PHE A 137 2.18 -3.00 -5.40
C PHE A 137 0.79 -3.25 -4.80
N VAL A 138 0.39 -2.34 -3.91
CA VAL A 138 -0.84 -2.38 -3.11
C VAL A 138 -1.48 -0.97 -3.05
N PRO A 139 -2.81 -0.85 -2.86
CA PRO A 139 -3.53 0.43 -3.03
C PRO A 139 -3.22 1.49 -1.97
N GLU A 140 -2.57 1.14 -0.87
CA GLU A 140 -2.46 1.96 0.34
C GLU A 140 -1.69 3.25 0.14
N MET A 141 -0.54 3.20 -0.52
CA MET A 141 0.27 4.39 -0.74
C MET A 141 -0.44 5.37 -1.68
N LEU A 142 -1.04 4.86 -2.76
CA LEU A 142 -1.81 5.65 -3.72
C LEU A 142 -3.04 6.29 -3.07
N ASN A 143 -3.78 5.51 -2.28
CA ASN A 143 -4.93 6.02 -1.54
C ASN A 143 -4.50 7.10 -0.53
N THR A 144 -3.40 6.89 0.19
CA THR A 144 -2.89 7.85 1.18
C THR A 144 -2.42 9.15 0.53
N PHE A 145 -1.75 9.08 -0.62
CA PHE A 145 -1.42 10.26 -1.41
C PHE A 145 -2.67 11.07 -1.75
N PHE A 146 -3.70 10.44 -2.32
CA PHE A 146 -4.94 11.13 -2.66
C PHE A 146 -5.64 11.70 -1.42
N MET A 147 -5.70 10.97 -0.30
CA MET A 147 -6.28 11.49 0.94
C MET A 147 -5.56 12.74 1.45
N VAL A 148 -4.22 12.75 1.47
CA VAL A 148 -3.45 13.93 1.91
C VAL A 148 -3.59 15.09 0.92
N PHE A 149 -3.59 14.81 -0.38
CA PHE A 149 -3.72 15.86 -1.39
C PHE A 149 -5.13 16.46 -1.44
N ALA A 150 -6.17 15.65 -1.23
CA ALA A 150 -7.54 16.10 -1.04
C ALA A 150 -7.66 16.97 0.22
N LEU A 151 -7.13 16.53 1.36
CA LEU A 151 -7.12 17.31 2.60
C LEU A 151 -6.41 18.66 2.40
N TYR A 152 -5.22 18.67 1.79
CA TYR A 152 -4.50 19.90 1.45
C TYR A 152 -5.34 20.85 0.58
N SER A 153 -6.07 20.31 -0.40
CA SER A 153 -6.92 21.07 -1.29
C SER A 153 -8.14 21.66 -0.56
N PHE A 154 -8.80 20.88 0.31
CA PHE A 154 -9.90 21.37 1.15
C PHE A 154 -9.44 22.45 2.13
N LEU A 155 -8.31 22.26 2.82
CA LEU A 155 -7.74 23.26 3.74
C LEU A 155 -7.26 24.53 3.01
N SER A 156 -7.01 24.41 1.71
CA SER A 156 -6.70 25.53 0.81
C SER A 156 -7.93 26.12 0.12
N GLU A 157 -9.14 25.74 0.53
CA GLU A 157 -10.42 26.22 0.00
C GLU A 157 -10.64 25.92 -1.49
N ARG A 158 -9.85 24.99 -2.05
CA ARG A 158 -10.01 24.46 -3.42
C ARG A 158 -10.94 23.25 -3.39
N TYR A 159 -12.18 23.46 -2.96
CA TYR A 159 -13.11 22.37 -2.63
C TYR A 159 -13.41 21.43 -3.80
N ALA A 160 -13.65 21.97 -5.00
CA ALA A 160 -13.89 21.14 -6.19
C ALA A 160 -12.69 20.24 -6.53
N VAL A 161 -11.46 20.74 -6.36
CA VAL A 161 -10.22 19.95 -6.55
C VAL A 161 -10.10 18.88 -5.47
N GLY A 162 -10.41 19.23 -4.21
CA GLY A 162 -10.40 18.26 -3.10
C GLY A 162 -11.36 17.10 -3.34
N TRP A 163 -12.59 17.37 -3.80
CA TRP A 163 -13.56 16.33 -4.14
C TRP A 163 -13.16 15.49 -5.35
N LEU A 164 -12.59 16.13 -6.37
CA LEU A 164 -12.05 15.43 -7.54
C LEU A 164 -10.98 14.42 -7.12
N ILE A 165 -10.02 14.83 -6.30
CA ILE A 165 -8.97 13.93 -5.78
C ILE A 165 -9.56 12.85 -4.87
N LEU A 166 -10.57 13.19 -4.05
CA LEU A 166 -11.23 12.22 -3.18
C LEU A 166 -12.00 11.16 -3.97
N ALA A 167 -12.47 11.48 -5.18
CA ALA A 167 -13.03 10.49 -6.10
C ALA A 167 -11.98 9.46 -6.55
N LEU A 168 -10.74 9.90 -6.77
CA LEU A 168 -9.61 9.02 -7.09
C LEU A 168 -9.25 8.11 -5.91
N ALA A 169 -9.27 8.64 -4.67
CA ALA A 169 -9.13 7.83 -3.46
C ALA A 169 -10.24 6.77 -3.34
N PHE A 170 -11.49 7.17 -3.61
CA PHE A 170 -12.63 6.26 -3.63
C PHE A 170 -12.46 5.15 -4.67
N LEU A 171 -11.99 5.47 -5.88
CA LEU A 171 -11.63 4.49 -6.92
C LEU A 171 -10.34 3.70 -6.62
N THR A 172 -9.61 4.00 -5.55
CA THR A 172 -8.40 3.25 -5.15
C THR A 172 -8.71 2.21 -4.09
N LYS A 173 -9.48 2.57 -3.05
CA LYS A 173 -9.73 1.68 -1.90
C LYS A 173 -11.13 1.80 -1.32
N GLY A 174 -12.08 2.37 -2.05
CA GLY A 174 -13.47 2.49 -1.61
C GLY A 174 -13.68 3.55 -0.53
N PRO A 175 -14.72 3.39 0.31
CA PRO A 175 -15.26 4.48 1.14
C PRO A 175 -14.32 4.96 2.25
N VAL A 176 -13.37 4.13 2.68
CA VAL A 176 -12.48 4.46 3.80
C VAL A 176 -11.67 5.75 3.55
N GLY A 177 -11.22 5.97 2.31
CA GLY A 177 -10.45 7.16 1.97
C GLY A 177 -11.27 8.45 2.06
N VAL A 178 -12.53 8.37 1.64
CA VAL A 178 -13.51 9.45 1.74
C VAL A 178 -13.76 9.78 3.21
N PHE A 179 -14.15 8.78 3.99
CA PHE A 179 -14.50 8.92 5.40
C PHE A 179 -13.37 9.54 6.22
N LEU A 180 -12.15 8.98 6.12
CA LEU A 180 -11.03 9.45 6.92
C LEU A 180 -10.64 10.89 6.58
N THR A 181 -10.60 11.24 5.29
CA THR A 181 -10.20 12.59 4.85
C THR A 181 -11.22 13.65 5.28
N THR A 182 -12.51 13.39 5.09
CA THR A 182 -13.56 14.35 5.46
C THR A 182 -13.67 14.51 6.98
N ALA A 183 -13.54 13.42 7.73
CA ALA A 183 -13.53 13.47 9.19
C ALA A 183 -12.34 14.28 9.72
N VAL A 184 -11.14 14.10 9.16
CA VAL A 184 -9.97 14.91 9.51
C VAL A 184 -10.18 16.39 9.19
N TYR A 185 -10.78 16.72 8.04
CA TYR A 185 -11.13 18.10 7.73
C TYR A 185 -12.10 18.70 8.77
N ILE A 186 -13.15 17.96 9.15
CA ILE A 186 -14.14 18.42 10.15
C ILE A 186 -13.48 18.62 11.51
N LEU A 187 -12.62 17.69 11.94
CA LEU A 187 -11.86 17.82 13.20
C LEU A 187 -10.93 19.05 13.18
N TRP A 188 -10.37 19.38 12.02
CA TRP A 188 -9.49 20.52 11.84
C TRP A 188 -10.26 21.85 11.81
N LYS A 189 -11.17 22.02 10.85
CA LYS A 189 -11.83 23.30 10.56
C LYS A 189 -13.09 23.53 11.39
N ARG A 190 -13.71 22.46 11.90
CA ARG A 190 -14.98 22.49 12.65
C ARG A 190 -16.11 23.16 11.85
N ASP A 191 -16.08 22.98 10.53
CA ASP A 191 -17.09 23.45 9.60
C ASP A 191 -17.37 22.40 8.51
N LEU A 192 -18.37 22.68 7.67
CA LEU A 192 -18.74 21.87 6.51
C LEU A 192 -18.53 22.61 5.19
N LYS A 193 -17.65 23.63 5.13
CA LYS A 193 -17.45 24.44 3.91
C LYS A 193 -16.92 23.62 2.74
N PHE A 194 -16.26 22.50 3.02
CA PHE A 194 -15.83 21.56 2.00
C PHE A 194 -17.02 20.92 1.25
N VAL A 195 -18.22 20.87 1.83
CA VAL A 195 -19.46 20.39 1.19
C VAL A 195 -19.89 21.39 0.11
N ASN A 196 -19.25 21.27 -1.05
CA ASN A 196 -19.45 22.13 -2.20
C ASN A 196 -20.17 21.35 -3.30
N LEU A 197 -21.33 21.83 -3.74
CA LEU A 197 -22.18 21.13 -4.72
C LEU A 197 -21.42 20.74 -5.99
N LYS A 198 -20.65 21.66 -6.58
CA LYS A 198 -19.82 21.39 -7.77
C LYS A 198 -18.83 20.27 -7.52
N GLY A 199 -18.13 20.30 -6.39
CA GLY A 199 -17.20 19.24 -5.99
C GLY A 199 -17.90 17.90 -5.79
N ILE A 200 -19.03 17.87 -5.10
CA ILE A 200 -19.80 16.64 -4.85
C ILE A 200 -20.29 16.04 -6.17
N LEU A 201 -20.78 16.86 -7.12
CA LEU A 201 -21.18 16.37 -8.44
C LEU A 201 -19.99 15.75 -9.19
N LEU A 202 -18.81 16.38 -9.16
CA LEU A 202 -17.60 15.80 -9.74
C LEU A 202 -17.23 14.48 -9.07
N PHE A 203 -17.33 14.40 -7.74
CA PHE A 203 -17.08 13.18 -7.00
C PHE A 203 -18.07 12.07 -7.36
N LEU A 204 -19.36 12.38 -7.46
CA LEU A 204 -20.38 11.41 -7.82
C LEU A 204 -20.16 10.91 -9.24
N ILE A 205 -19.98 11.80 -10.22
CA ILE A 205 -19.79 11.41 -11.62
C ILE A 205 -18.55 10.53 -11.78
N LEU A 206 -17.40 10.96 -11.27
CA LEU A 206 -16.16 10.22 -11.46
C LEU A 206 -16.05 9.03 -10.50
N GLY A 207 -16.25 9.28 -9.22
CA GLY A 207 -16.07 8.29 -8.16
C GLY A 207 -17.07 7.15 -8.25
N SER A 208 -18.32 7.39 -8.68
CA SER A 208 -19.32 6.31 -8.80
C SER A 208 -19.32 5.60 -10.15
N SER A 209 -18.74 6.18 -11.21
CA SER A 209 -18.81 5.66 -12.58
C SER A 209 -18.50 4.16 -12.69
N TRP A 210 -17.35 3.73 -12.17
CA TRP A 210 -16.93 2.33 -12.21
C TRP A 210 -17.79 1.42 -11.32
N TYR A 211 -18.20 1.90 -10.15
CA TYR A 211 -19.08 1.13 -9.27
C TYR A 211 -20.45 0.88 -9.90
N LEU A 212 -21.01 1.91 -10.55
CA LEU A 212 -22.27 1.79 -11.28
C LEU A 212 -22.14 0.81 -12.45
N TYR A 213 -21.01 0.82 -13.17
CA TYR A 213 -20.72 -0.18 -14.20
C TYR A 213 -20.68 -1.62 -13.63
N MET A 214 -19.93 -1.83 -12.54
CA MET A 214 -19.83 -3.15 -11.91
C MET A 214 -21.18 -3.63 -11.35
N LEU A 215 -21.99 -2.71 -10.80
CA LEU A 215 -23.35 -3.00 -10.33
C LEU A 215 -24.29 -3.34 -11.49
N TYR A 216 -24.19 -2.62 -12.61
CA TYR A 216 -24.98 -2.92 -13.80
C TYR A 216 -24.65 -4.32 -14.36
N HIS A 217 -23.37 -4.70 -14.39
CA HIS A 217 -22.94 -5.96 -15.00
C HIS A 217 -23.07 -7.19 -14.07
N PHE A 218 -22.78 -7.04 -12.78
CA PHE A 218 -22.74 -8.15 -11.81
C PHE A 218 -23.79 -8.07 -10.71
N GLY A 219 -24.59 -7.01 -10.68
CA GLY A 219 -25.73 -6.86 -9.77
C GLY A 219 -25.36 -7.01 -8.29
N TYR A 220 -26.24 -7.73 -7.58
CA TYR A 220 -26.12 -7.91 -6.14
C TYR A 220 -24.86 -8.70 -5.72
N GLN A 221 -24.33 -9.59 -6.56
CA GLN A 221 -23.14 -10.37 -6.24
C GLN A 221 -21.94 -9.45 -6.00
N TYR A 222 -21.73 -8.48 -6.88
CA TYR A 222 -20.70 -7.46 -6.70
C TYR A 222 -21.00 -6.56 -5.49
N PHE A 223 -22.25 -6.07 -5.36
CA PHE A 223 -22.64 -5.22 -4.24
C PHE A 223 -22.32 -5.87 -2.89
N PHE A 224 -22.79 -7.09 -2.69
CA PHE A 224 -22.59 -7.85 -1.46
C PHE A 224 -21.09 -8.08 -1.21
N LYS A 225 -20.36 -8.55 -2.21
CA LYS A 225 -18.93 -8.85 -2.07
C LYS A 225 -18.10 -7.59 -1.76
N PHE A 226 -18.29 -6.50 -2.49
CA PHE A 226 -17.47 -5.30 -2.29
C PHE A 226 -17.92 -4.47 -1.07
N PHE A 227 -19.18 -4.04 -1.01
CA PHE A 227 -19.64 -3.08 -0.01
C PHE A 227 -19.93 -3.71 1.35
N LEU A 228 -20.49 -4.93 1.39
CA LEU A 228 -20.81 -5.58 2.65
C LEU A 228 -19.64 -6.44 3.14
N TYR A 229 -19.21 -7.41 2.35
CA TYR A 229 -18.23 -8.41 2.77
C TYR A 229 -16.82 -7.83 2.97
N GLU A 230 -16.27 -7.10 1.99
CA GLU A 230 -14.89 -6.59 2.07
C GLU A 230 -14.73 -5.31 2.90
N ASN A 231 -15.81 -4.59 3.19
CA ASN A 231 -15.80 -3.36 3.98
C ASN A 231 -16.49 -3.54 5.35
N LEU A 232 -17.81 -3.72 5.38
CA LEU A 232 -18.57 -3.75 6.64
C LEU A 232 -18.23 -4.97 7.50
N MET A 233 -18.39 -6.18 6.96
CA MET A 233 -18.16 -7.44 7.69
C MET A 233 -16.69 -7.61 8.10
N ARG A 234 -15.76 -7.12 7.25
CA ARG A 234 -14.33 -7.08 7.58
C ARG A 234 -14.04 -6.07 8.71
N PHE A 235 -14.73 -4.95 8.79
CA PHE A 235 -14.53 -3.98 9.87
C PHE A 235 -15.15 -4.46 11.19
N THR A 236 -16.41 -4.95 11.16
CA THR A 236 -17.15 -5.43 12.33
C THR A 236 -16.61 -6.73 12.91
N GLY A 237 -15.92 -7.54 12.08
CA GLY A 237 -15.27 -8.78 12.49
C GLY A 237 -16.17 -10.00 12.45
N GLU A 238 -17.28 -9.94 11.73
CA GLU A 238 -18.02 -11.13 11.29
C GLU A 238 -17.09 -12.10 10.54
N MET A 239 -16.10 -11.54 9.85
CA MET A 239 -14.97 -12.26 9.27
C MET A 239 -13.70 -12.06 10.10
N LYS A 240 -13.01 -13.15 10.46
CA LYS A 240 -11.73 -13.10 11.19
C LYS A 240 -10.59 -13.60 10.29
N LEU A 241 -9.97 -12.68 9.55
CA LEU A 241 -8.83 -12.98 8.67
C LEU A 241 -7.49 -12.61 9.32
N HIS A 242 -7.38 -11.36 9.80
CA HIS A 242 -6.16 -10.79 10.36
C HIS A 242 -6.44 -10.16 11.73
N VAL A 243 -6.76 -11.02 12.70
CA VAL A 243 -7.10 -10.57 14.05
C VAL A 243 -5.82 -10.33 14.82
N TYR A 244 -5.57 -9.06 15.14
CA TYR A 244 -4.45 -8.65 15.98
C TYR A 244 -4.95 -7.90 17.23
N PRO A 245 -4.16 -7.93 18.34
CA PRO A 245 -4.49 -7.23 19.58
C PRO A 245 -4.75 -5.73 19.40
N PHE A 246 -5.41 -5.10 20.37
CA PHE A 246 -5.73 -3.67 20.30
C PHE A 246 -4.47 -2.79 20.21
N TYR A 247 -3.35 -3.21 20.81
CA TYR A 247 -2.08 -2.48 20.78
C TYR A 247 -1.26 -2.69 19.49
N TYR A 248 -1.79 -3.41 18.50
CA TYR A 248 -1.08 -3.74 17.26
C TYR A 248 -0.45 -2.51 16.58
N TYR A 249 -1.23 -1.45 16.35
CA TYR A 249 -0.72 -0.26 15.66
C TYR A 249 0.25 0.56 16.51
N ILE A 250 0.21 0.44 17.85
CA ILE A 250 1.22 1.04 18.73
C ILE A 250 2.57 0.38 18.45
N VAL A 251 2.62 -0.96 18.34
CA VAL A 251 3.84 -1.70 17.98
C VAL A 251 4.35 -1.27 16.60
N ILE A 252 3.47 -1.20 15.59
CA ILE A 252 3.85 -0.75 14.25
C ILE A 252 4.43 0.68 14.27
N ILE A 253 3.82 1.60 15.03
CA ILE A 253 4.32 2.98 15.17
C ILE A 253 5.68 3.02 15.86
N ILE A 254 5.89 2.26 16.93
CA ILE A 254 7.18 2.18 17.65
C ILE A 254 8.27 1.68 16.71
N LEU A 255 8.00 0.60 15.95
CA LEU A 255 8.96 0.05 14.98
C LEU A 255 9.26 1.04 13.85
N THR A 256 8.23 1.70 13.33
CA THR A 256 8.37 2.69 12.23
C THR A 256 9.10 3.96 12.68
N THR A 257 8.98 4.32 13.96
CA THR A 257 9.56 5.54 14.53
C THR A 257 10.71 5.27 15.51
N LEU A 258 11.34 4.10 15.40
CA LEU A 258 12.39 3.63 16.33
C LEU A 258 13.52 4.65 16.50
N PHE A 259 13.96 5.29 15.41
CA PHE A 259 14.98 6.33 15.45
C PHE A 259 14.55 7.60 16.18
N TYR A 260 13.27 7.79 16.45
CA TYR A 260 12.70 8.99 17.05
C TYR A 260 12.17 8.76 18.47
N LEU A 261 12.43 7.60 19.08
CA LEU A 261 12.10 7.31 20.49
C LEU A 261 12.52 8.43 21.47
N PRO A 262 13.73 9.03 21.37
CA PRO A 262 14.10 10.14 22.24
C PRO A 262 13.20 11.39 22.12
N SER A 263 12.55 11.57 20.97
CA SER A 263 11.64 12.69 20.73
C SER A 263 10.31 12.52 21.45
N TYR A 264 9.85 11.29 21.66
CA TYR A 264 8.67 11.01 22.49
C TYR A 264 8.91 11.39 23.95
N ILE A 265 10.11 11.12 24.50
CA ILE A 265 10.46 11.53 25.86
C ILE A 265 10.34 13.05 26.02
N LYS A 266 10.86 13.80 25.04
CA LYS A 266 10.75 15.28 25.02
C LYS A 266 9.31 15.74 24.86
N LEU A 267 8.52 15.10 24.00
CA LEU A 267 7.09 15.39 23.83
C LEU A 267 6.34 15.21 25.16
N PHE A 268 6.49 14.07 25.83
CA PHE A 268 5.78 13.79 27.09
C PHE A 268 6.21 14.72 28.23
N LYS A 269 7.50 15.05 28.33
CA LYS A 269 7.99 16.04 29.32
C LYS A 269 7.39 17.44 29.12
N ASN A 270 7.06 17.80 27.87
CA ASN A 270 6.54 19.12 27.52
C ASN A 270 5.04 19.12 27.17
N ILE A 271 4.31 18.05 27.50
CA ILE A 271 2.91 17.89 27.07
C ILE A 271 1.97 19.00 27.61
N LYS A 272 2.28 19.54 28.80
CA LYS A 272 1.54 20.67 29.39
C LYS A 272 1.69 21.96 28.59
N PHE A 273 2.73 22.06 27.77
CA PHE A 273 3.04 23.20 26.91
C PHE A 273 2.88 22.82 25.43
N PHE A 274 1.98 21.89 25.11
CA PHE A 274 1.75 21.47 23.73
C PHE A 274 1.24 22.63 22.88
N ASP A 275 1.90 22.87 21.74
CA ASP A 275 1.57 23.97 20.85
C ASP A 275 0.15 23.82 20.29
N LYS A 276 -0.71 24.81 20.53
CA LYS A 276 -2.10 24.79 20.02
C LYS A 276 -2.16 24.70 18.50
N GLU A 277 -1.16 25.19 17.79
CA GLU A 277 -1.05 25.09 16.32
C GLU A 277 -0.85 23.64 15.83
N LEU A 278 -0.33 22.74 16.69
CA LEU A 278 -0.17 21.32 16.38
C LEU A 278 -1.42 20.48 16.68
N LEU A 279 -2.42 21.06 17.36
CA LEU A 279 -3.64 20.35 17.77
C LEU A 279 -4.38 19.69 16.59
N PRO A 280 -4.59 20.34 15.43
CA PRO A 280 -5.27 19.68 14.31
C PRO A 280 -4.56 18.42 13.81
N TYR A 281 -3.22 18.41 13.84
CA TYR A 281 -2.42 17.25 13.47
C TYR A 281 -2.49 16.15 14.52
N LEU A 282 -2.49 16.51 15.81
CA LEU A 282 -2.71 15.53 16.88
C LEU A 282 -4.08 14.88 16.76
N LEU A 283 -5.14 15.66 16.51
CA LEU A 283 -6.49 15.15 16.30
C LEU A 283 -6.56 14.23 15.07
N TRP A 284 -5.91 14.59 13.97
CA TRP A 284 -5.76 13.72 12.81
C TRP A 284 -5.10 12.39 13.17
N PHE A 285 -3.91 12.44 13.80
CA PHE A 285 -3.18 11.24 14.21
C PHE A 285 -4.01 10.33 15.12
N VAL A 286 -4.59 10.89 16.18
CA VAL A 286 -5.40 10.14 17.16
C VAL A 286 -6.63 9.54 16.50
N PHE A 287 -7.34 10.31 15.68
CA PHE A 287 -8.54 9.83 15.00
C PHE A 287 -8.25 8.61 14.11
N VAL A 288 -7.21 8.69 13.27
CA VAL A 288 -6.85 7.59 12.36
C VAL A 288 -6.35 6.37 13.14
N LEU A 289 -5.56 6.59 14.19
CA LEU A 289 -5.09 5.51 15.07
C LEU A 289 -6.26 4.81 15.76
N THR A 290 -7.19 5.57 16.34
CA THR A 290 -8.37 5.02 17.01
C THR A 290 -9.25 4.27 16.02
N PHE A 291 -9.56 4.85 14.85
CA PHE A 291 -10.39 4.22 13.83
C PHE A 291 -9.87 2.82 13.44
N TYR A 292 -8.59 2.70 13.10
CA TYR A 292 -8.03 1.40 12.71
C TYR A 292 -7.82 0.47 13.90
N THR A 293 -7.52 0.98 15.09
CA THR A 293 -7.41 0.17 16.31
C THR A 293 -8.72 -0.55 16.64
N LEU A 294 -9.85 0.12 16.43
CA LEU A 294 -11.20 -0.41 16.63
C LEU A 294 -11.59 -1.47 15.58
N SER A 295 -10.99 -1.44 14.37
CA SER A 295 -11.22 -2.47 13.35
C SER A 295 -10.78 -3.85 13.84
N LYS A 296 -11.62 -4.88 13.63
CA LYS A 296 -11.29 -6.25 14.02
C LYS A 296 -10.20 -6.87 13.15
N ASN A 297 -10.23 -6.62 11.85
CA ASN A 297 -9.16 -7.02 10.93
C ASN A 297 -8.15 -5.88 10.78
N LYS A 298 -6.87 -6.21 10.99
CA LYS A 298 -5.77 -5.23 10.96
C LYS A 298 -4.69 -5.69 9.98
N LEU A 299 -4.23 -4.76 9.14
CA LEU A 299 -3.05 -4.91 8.31
C LEU A 299 -2.11 -3.75 8.63
N HIS A 300 -0.81 -4.00 8.66
CA HIS A 300 0.21 -3.03 9.06
C HIS A 300 0.05 -1.70 8.30
N HIS A 301 -0.19 -1.77 6.99
CA HIS A 301 -0.28 -0.63 6.08
C HIS A 301 -1.57 0.19 6.18
N TYR A 302 -2.56 -0.20 7.00
CA TYR A 302 -3.76 0.62 7.19
C TYR A 302 -3.46 1.96 7.86
N ILE A 303 -2.44 2.02 8.72
CA ILE A 303 -2.15 3.19 9.55
C ILE A 303 -1.32 4.28 8.85
N ILE A 304 -0.94 4.10 7.57
CA ILE A 304 -0.04 5.04 6.85
C ILE A 304 -0.56 6.48 6.87
N TYR A 305 -1.88 6.69 6.81
CA TYR A 305 -2.48 8.03 6.88
C TYR A 305 -2.27 8.75 8.23
N ALA A 306 -1.84 8.05 9.28
CA ALA A 306 -1.46 8.64 10.56
C ALA A 306 0.02 9.10 10.60
N TYR A 307 0.86 8.69 9.64
CA TYR A 307 2.28 9.02 9.64
C TYR A 307 2.61 10.49 9.37
N PRO A 308 1.94 11.18 8.42
CA PRO A 308 2.20 12.59 8.18
C PRO A 308 2.08 13.47 9.44
N PRO A 309 0.94 13.49 10.17
CA PRO A 309 0.83 14.30 11.38
C PRO A 309 1.80 13.85 12.48
N LEU A 310 2.07 12.55 12.61
CA LEU A 310 3.03 12.05 13.60
C LEU A 310 4.45 12.57 13.33
N ALA A 311 4.90 12.53 12.09
CA ALA A 311 6.23 13.01 11.69
C ALA A 311 6.40 14.52 11.97
N LEU A 312 5.33 15.31 11.80
CA LEU A 312 5.34 16.72 12.16
C LEU A 312 5.46 16.94 13.67
N ILE A 313 4.69 16.19 14.48
CA ILE A 313 4.77 16.28 15.94
C ILE A 313 6.19 15.93 16.40
N LEU A 314 6.78 14.85 15.86
CA LEU A 314 8.17 14.48 16.14
C LEU A 314 9.15 15.58 15.71
N ALA A 315 8.96 16.16 14.52
CA ALA A 315 9.81 17.23 13.98
C ALA A 315 9.95 18.45 14.91
N LYS A 316 8.91 18.78 15.68
CA LYS A 316 8.97 19.86 16.68
C LYS A 316 10.01 19.57 17.78
N TYR A 317 10.15 18.32 18.19
CA TYR A 317 11.00 17.90 19.32
C TYR A 317 12.36 17.31 18.87
N THR A 318 12.58 17.17 17.57
CA THR A 318 13.81 16.62 17.01
C THR A 318 14.72 17.73 16.43
N PRO A 319 15.97 17.87 16.92
CA PRO A 319 16.94 18.79 16.31
C PRO A 319 17.30 18.40 14.88
N GLU A 320 17.50 19.38 13.99
CA GLU A 320 17.83 19.12 12.58
C GLU A 320 19.10 18.28 12.40
N ARG A 321 20.11 18.52 13.26
CA ARG A 321 21.36 17.73 13.27
C ARG A 321 21.08 16.24 13.48
N TYR A 322 20.16 15.91 14.40
CA TYR A 322 19.78 14.51 14.66
C TYR A 322 19.03 13.90 13.47
N ILE A 323 18.12 14.65 12.84
CA ILE A 323 17.41 14.20 11.63
C ILE A 323 18.41 13.86 10.51
N LYS A 324 19.47 14.67 10.33
CA LYS A 324 20.53 14.38 9.35
C LYS A 324 21.31 13.10 9.68
N TYR A 325 21.62 12.85 10.95
CA TYR A 325 22.23 11.58 11.36
C TYR A 325 21.32 10.39 11.07
N VAL A 326 20.03 10.47 11.42
CA VAL A 326 19.05 9.42 11.12
C VAL A 326 18.92 9.18 9.62
N LEU A 327 18.94 10.25 8.81
CA LEU A 327 18.92 10.14 7.34
C LEU A 327 20.12 9.34 6.83
N THR A 328 21.34 9.63 7.29
CA THR A 328 22.54 8.88 6.90
C THR A 328 22.45 7.40 7.29
N ILE A 329 22.00 7.11 8.52
CA ILE A 329 21.78 5.73 8.98
C ILE A 329 20.72 5.04 8.12
N SER A 330 19.64 5.74 7.79
CA SER A 330 18.54 5.23 6.97
C SER A 330 19.00 4.88 5.55
N LEU A 331 19.84 5.73 4.95
CA LEU A 331 20.48 5.43 3.66
C LEU A 331 21.31 4.15 3.74
N PHE A 332 22.14 4.01 4.78
CA PHE A 332 22.95 2.79 4.93
C PHE A 332 22.09 1.53 5.15
N LEU A 333 21.10 1.60 6.05
CA LEU A 333 20.22 0.48 6.35
C LEU A 333 19.36 0.06 5.17
N LEU A 334 18.86 1.00 4.38
CA LEU A 334 18.09 0.68 3.18
C LEU A 334 18.97 -0.01 2.13
N SER A 335 20.23 0.42 1.95
CA SER A 335 21.19 -0.28 1.09
C SER A 335 21.46 -1.71 1.57
N LEU A 336 21.71 -1.91 2.87
CA LEU A 336 21.89 -3.25 3.44
C LEU A 336 20.65 -4.12 3.25
N PHE A 337 19.46 -3.55 3.46
CA PHE A 337 18.20 -4.23 3.25
C PHE A 337 18.03 -4.67 1.79
N MET A 338 18.38 -3.83 0.81
CA MET A 338 18.33 -4.20 -0.61
C MET A 338 19.32 -5.31 -0.97
N ILE A 339 20.53 -5.27 -0.43
CA ILE A 339 21.53 -6.33 -0.64
C ILE A 339 21.03 -7.66 -0.05
N TYR A 340 20.46 -7.61 1.16
CA TYR A 340 19.85 -8.77 1.79
C TYR A 340 18.70 -9.35 0.95
N LEU A 341 17.78 -8.49 0.49
CA LEU A 341 16.65 -8.91 -0.35
C LEU A 341 17.12 -9.56 -1.65
N TYR A 342 18.14 -8.99 -2.32
CA TYR A 342 18.73 -9.58 -3.51
C TYR A 342 19.30 -10.97 -3.25
N SER A 343 19.98 -11.17 -2.12
CA SER A 343 20.50 -12.47 -1.73
C SER A 343 19.38 -13.46 -1.42
N PHE A 344 18.37 -13.02 -0.66
CA PHE A 344 17.22 -13.84 -0.26
C PHE A 344 16.38 -14.30 -1.45
N GLU A 345 16.23 -13.47 -2.49
CA GLU A 345 15.45 -13.80 -3.68
C GLU A 345 15.95 -15.07 -4.37
N LYS A 346 17.26 -15.34 -4.36
CA LYS A 346 17.83 -16.53 -5.00
C LYS A 346 17.42 -17.84 -4.35
N GLU A 347 17.06 -17.81 -3.08
CA GLU A 347 16.66 -18.98 -2.28
C GLU A 347 15.16 -19.01 -2.01
N ARG A 348 14.43 -17.99 -2.46
CA ARG A 348 13.00 -17.84 -2.20
C ARG A 348 12.18 -18.83 -3.02
N PHE A 349 11.12 -19.38 -2.42
CA PHE A 349 10.27 -20.37 -3.08
C PHE A 349 9.71 -19.90 -4.42
N THR A 350 9.13 -18.69 -4.48
CA THR A 350 8.48 -18.17 -5.69
C THR A 350 9.38 -18.20 -6.94
N PRO A 351 10.58 -17.57 -6.97
CA PRO A 351 11.45 -17.61 -8.14
C PRO A 351 11.89 -19.03 -8.53
N LEU A 352 12.13 -19.91 -7.55
CA LEU A 352 12.50 -21.30 -7.80
C LEU A 352 11.34 -22.13 -8.39
N ALA A 353 10.10 -21.88 -7.94
CA ALA A 353 8.93 -22.63 -8.37
C ALA A 353 8.41 -22.21 -9.76
N ILE A 354 8.55 -20.94 -10.14
CA ILE A 354 7.96 -20.40 -11.39
C ILE A 354 8.47 -21.16 -12.61
N SER A 355 9.77 -21.44 -12.71
CA SER A 355 10.35 -22.13 -13.87
C SER A 355 9.80 -23.55 -14.04
N ILE A 356 9.63 -24.28 -12.94
CA ILE A 356 9.07 -25.64 -12.91
C ILE A 356 7.58 -25.60 -13.29
N VAL A 357 6.80 -24.72 -12.67
CA VAL A 357 5.34 -24.65 -12.89
C VAL A 357 5.01 -24.16 -14.29
N LYS A 358 5.83 -23.26 -14.86
CA LYS A 358 5.64 -22.70 -16.20
C LYS A 358 5.99 -23.70 -17.31
N SER A 359 6.96 -24.59 -17.09
CA SER A 359 7.33 -25.63 -18.06
C SER A 359 6.47 -26.89 -17.99
N TYR A 360 5.72 -27.07 -16.90
CA TYR A 360 4.88 -28.24 -16.67
C TYR A 360 3.54 -28.17 -17.41
N ASN A 361 3.29 -29.11 -18.33
CA ASN A 361 2.07 -29.15 -19.14
C ASN A 361 0.84 -29.77 -18.42
N GLY A 362 1.03 -30.50 -17.33
CA GLY A 362 -0.07 -31.15 -16.59
C GLY A 362 -0.83 -30.19 -15.66
N SER A 363 -1.75 -30.72 -14.84
CA SER A 363 -2.52 -29.94 -13.86
C SER A 363 -1.64 -29.38 -12.74
N VAL A 364 -1.88 -28.12 -12.40
CA VAL A 364 -1.28 -27.45 -11.24
C VAL A 364 -2.39 -27.02 -10.31
N SER A 365 -2.23 -27.28 -9.02
CA SER A 365 -3.24 -26.98 -8.02
C SER A 365 -2.64 -26.37 -6.75
N PHE A 366 -3.43 -25.57 -6.04
CA PHE A 366 -3.12 -25.13 -4.68
C PHE A 366 -3.82 -26.04 -3.66
N TYR A 367 -3.20 -26.29 -2.51
CA TYR A 367 -3.84 -26.99 -1.39
C TYR A 367 -3.78 -26.18 -0.09
N LYS A 368 -4.94 -25.86 0.49
CA LYS A 368 -5.12 -25.10 1.76
C LYS A 368 -4.34 -23.76 1.88
N GLY A 369 -3.78 -23.27 0.79
CA GLY A 369 -3.05 -22.02 0.71
C GLY A 369 -2.68 -21.71 -0.72
N GLU A 370 -2.66 -20.44 -1.07
CA GLU A 370 -2.25 -19.97 -2.40
C GLU A 370 -0.95 -19.17 -2.33
N ASN A 371 -0.26 -19.14 -3.46
CA ASN A 371 0.77 -18.16 -3.76
C ASN A 371 0.38 -17.41 -5.04
N SER A 372 -0.26 -16.25 -4.87
CA SER A 372 -0.82 -15.48 -5.98
C SER A 372 0.21 -14.98 -7.00
N ALA A 373 1.49 -14.87 -6.61
CA ALA A 373 2.55 -14.47 -7.53
C ALA A 373 2.74 -15.54 -8.61
N ILE A 374 2.62 -16.83 -8.25
CA ILE A 374 2.73 -17.93 -9.21
C ILE A 374 1.64 -17.84 -10.28
N VAL A 375 0.41 -17.46 -9.92
CA VAL A 375 -0.68 -17.23 -10.88
C VAL A 375 -0.29 -16.16 -11.91
N PHE A 376 0.26 -15.03 -11.44
CA PHE A 376 0.73 -13.95 -12.31
C PHE A 376 1.87 -14.40 -13.24
N TYR A 377 2.94 -14.99 -12.71
CA TYR A 377 4.15 -15.31 -13.49
C TYR A 377 4.00 -16.51 -14.44
N THR A 378 3.13 -17.46 -14.08
CA THR A 378 2.85 -18.63 -14.91
C THR A 378 1.69 -18.39 -15.86
N GLU A 379 0.91 -17.34 -15.62
CA GLU A 379 -0.29 -16.97 -16.39
C GLU A 379 -1.35 -18.08 -16.42
N ARG A 380 -1.36 -18.94 -15.39
CA ARG A 380 -2.26 -20.08 -15.28
C ARG A 380 -3.41 -19.79 -14.33
N CYS A 381 -4.59 -20.32 -14.67
CA CYS A 381 -5.64 -20.52 -13.68
C CYS A 381 -5.27 -21.73 -12.81
N ILE A 382 -5.09 -21.54 -11.51
CA ILE A 382 -4.69 -22.57 -10.56
C ILE A 382 -5.83 -22.77 -9.55
N PRO A 383 -6.60 -23.87 -9.62
CA PRO A 383 -7.66 -24.15 -8.65
C PRO A 383 -7.10 -24.40 -7.24
N ILE A 384 -7.89 -24.04 -6.23
CA ILE A 384 -7.55 -24.25 -4.81
C ILE A 384 -8.42 -25.37 -4.25
N PHE A 385 -7.80 -26.38 -3.67
CA PHE A 385 -8.46 -27.49 -3.00
C PHE A 385 -8.28 -27.41 -1.48
N HIS A 386 -9.31 -27.79 -0.74
CA HIS A 386 -9.28 -27.93 0.72
C HIS A 386 -9.39 -29.39 1.17
N ASP A 387 -9.83 -30.26 0.28
CA ASP A 387 -9.98 -31.69 0.49
C ASP A 387 -8.81 -32.40 -0.22
N PRO A 388 -7.95 -33.13 0.51
CA PRO A 388 -6.81 -33.82 -0.08
C PRO A 388 -7.22 -34.87 -1.13
N ASP A 389 -8.44 -35.41 -1.04
CA ASP A 389 -8.90 -36.49 -1.92
C ASP A 389 -9.39 -35.98 -3.28
N LYS A 390 -9.62 -34.67 -3.40
CA LYS A 390 -10.08 -34.02 -4.64
C LYS A 390 -8.95 -33.45 -5.47
N ILE A 391 -7.71 -33.58 -5.01
CA ILE A 391 -6.54 -33.04 -5.69
C ILE A 391 -6.26 -33.91 -6.93
N PRO A 392 -6.24 -33.32 -8.15
CA PRO A 392 -5.91 -34.08 -9.34
C PRO A 392 -4.42 -34.46 -9.36
N PRO A 393 -4.03 -35.50 -10.11
CA PRO A 393 -2.62 -35.81 -10.36
C PRO A 393 -1.89 -34.60 -10.95
N GLY A 394 -0.60 -34.45 -10.66
CA GLY A 394 0.24 -33.38 -11.17
C GLY A 394 0.88 -32.54 -10.06
N LEU A 395 1.14 -31.25 -10.35
CA LEU A 395 1.87 -30.39 -9.43
C LEU A 395 0.94 -29.75 -8.40
N VAL A 396 1.36 -29.78 -7.14
CA VAL A 396 0.62 -29.19 -6.03
C VAL A 396 1.50 -28.22 -5.25
N ILE A 397 1.04 -26.98 -5.12
CA ILE A 397 1.68 -25.97 -4.30
C ILE A 397 0.92 -25.84 -2.99
N THR A 398 1.64 -25.97 -1.88
CA THR A 398 1.05 -25.90 -0.54
C THR A 398 2.04 -25.29 0.45
N LYS A 399 1.57 -24.97 1.65
CA LYS A 399 2.46 -24.67 2.77
C LYS A 399 3.05 -25.96 3.32
N LYS A 400 4.29 -25.90 3.81
CA LYS A 400 5.00 -27.04 4.40
C LYS A 400 4.20 -27.71 5.54
N GLU A 401 3.47 -26.94 6.34
CA GLU A 401 2.60 -27.45 7.41
C GLU A 401 1.39 -28.30 6.95
N HIS A 402 1.19 -28.45 5.64
CA HIS A 402 0.09 -29.22 5.07
C HIS A 402 0.55 -30.43 4.24
N THR A 403 1.86 -30.64 4.08
CA THR A 403 2.41 -31.74 3.27
C THR A 403 2.00 -33.10 3.82
N ASP A 404 1.98 -33.26 5.14
CA ASP A 404 1.65 -34.52 5.80
C ASP A 404 0.19 -34.96 5.58
N LYS A 405 -0.68 -34.03 5.13
CA LYS A 405 -2.09 -34.30 4.84
C LYS A 405 -2.31 -34.86 3.42
N ILE A 406 -1.26 -34.93 2.60
CA ILE A 406 -1.28 -35.45 1.22
C ILE A 406 -0.10 -36.39 0.99
N PRO A 407 -0.04 -37.52 1.72
CA PRO A 407 1.13 -38.40 1.74
C PRO A 407 1.42 -39.10 0.39
N HIS A 408 0.46 -39.07 -0.55
CA HIS A 408 0.61 -39.59 -1.90
C HIS A 408 1.40 -38.65 -2.83
N CYS A 409 1.79 -37.46 -2.36
CA CYS A 409 2.55 -36.48 -3.11
C CYS A 409 4.01 -36.41 -2.63
N GLN A 410 4.95 -36.38 -3.57
CA GLN A 410 6.38 -36.30 -3.28
C GLN A 410 6.91 -34.86 -3.43
N PRO A 411 7.77 -34.36 -2.52
CA PRO A 411 8.28 -33.00 -2.62
C PRO A 411 9.34 -32.86 -3.72
N LEU A 412 9.10 -31.91 -4.64
CA LEU A 412 10.07 -31.49 -5.67
C LEU A 412 10.92 -30.31 -5.21
N LEU A 413 10.29 -29.36 -4.50
CA LEU A 413 10.95 -28.15 -4.01
C LEU A 413 10.32 -27.74 -2.68
N VAL A 414 11.14 -27.48 -1.68
CA VAL A 414 10.70 -26.89 -0.41
C VAL A 414 11.62 -25.72 -0.10
N ALA A 415 11.05 -24.53 0.00
CA ALA A 415 11.82 -23.32 0.22
C ALA A 415 11.02 -22.28 1.01
N LYS A 416 11.73 -21.33 1.60
CA LYS A 416 11.15 -20.25 2.38
C LYS A 416 10.60 -19.16 1.46
N ASP A 417 9.48 -18.56 1.86
CA ASP A 417 8.91 -17.37 1.24
C ASP A 417 8.45 -16.43 2.37
N PHE A 418 9.35 -15.52 2.74
CA PHE A 418 9.24 -14.66 3.93
C PHE A 418 8.89 -15.45 5.20
N GLU A 419 7.74 -15.18 5.81
CA GLU A 419 7.31 -15.81 7.07
C GLU A 419 6.84 -17.26 6.90
N ARG A 420 6.72 -17.76 5.65
CA ARG A 420 6.15 -19.07 5.34
C ARG A 420 7.18 -19.97 4.68
N THR A 421 6.98 -21.28 4.78
CA THR A 421 7.70 -22.26 3.96
C THR A 421 6.68 -22.92 3.05
N PHE A 422 6.94 -22.89 1.75
CA PHE A 422 6.10 -23.52 0.75
C PHE A 422 6.77 -24.78 0.21
N ALA A 423 5.95 -25.70 -0.27
CA ALA A 423 6.34 -26.92 -0.93
C ALA A 423 5.64 -27.00 -2.29
N LEU A 424 6.40 -27.33 -3.32
CA LEU A 424 5.93 -27.79 -4.61
C LEU A 424 6.09 -29.30 -4.61
N LEU A 425 4.97 -30.00 -4.78
CA LEU A 425 4.89 -31.45 -4.73
C LEU A 425 4.46 -31.98 -6.10
N GLU A 426 4.83 -33.22 -6.40
CA GLU A 426 4.27 -34.01 -7.49
C GLU A 426 3.37 -35.10 -6.90
N CYS A 427 2.09 -35.07 -7.26
CA CYS A 427 1.10 -36.04 -6.84
C CYS A 427 0.82 -37.01 -7.97
N TYR A 428 1.05 -38.29 -7.72
CA TYR A 428 0.62 -39.36 -8.60
C TYR A 428 -0.82 -39.71 -8.22
N GLY A 429 -1.69 -39.98 -9.20
CA GLY A 429 -3.10 -40.29 -8.93
C GLY A 429 -3.26 -41.40 -7.90
N LYS A 430 -4.31 -41.30 -7.08
CA LYS A 430 -4.63 -42.35 -6.10
C LYS A 430 -5.01 -43.66 -6.77
#